data_AF-A0A7H4LU07-F1
#
_entry.id   AF-A0A7H4LU07-F1
#
_cell.length_a   1.000
_cell.length_b   1.000
_cell.length_c   1.000
_cell.angle_alpha   90.00
_cell.angle_beta   90.00
_cell.angle_gamma   90.00
#
_symmetry.space_group_name_H-M   'P 1'
#
loop_
_entity.id
_entity.type
_entity.pdbx_description
1 polymer ?
#
loop_
_entity_poly.entity_id
_entity_poly.type
_entity_poly.pdbx_seq_one_letter_code
_entity_poly.pdbx_strand_id
1 'polypeptide(L)'
;MLNIVIKNNNQFFNLGFHFLLQALFPEYSFSTQVTASLNEELVRDADVVVLDLCRGEEFVCHPELLNRKPGLLIGVVARLNYRGRGALPLCLKEIVFVGRDEKLSQVYCEN
;
A
#
# COMPACT_ATOMS: atom_id res chain seq x y z
N MET A 1 -10.49 15.05 -2.10
CA MET A 1 -10.77 13.78 -1.42
C MET A 1 -9.88 12.73 -2.04
N LEU A 2 -9.04 12.06 -1.25
CA LEU A 2 -8.16 10.98 -1.70
C LEU A 2 -8.89 9.64 -1.60
N ASN A 3 -8.90 8.90 -2.70
CA ASN A 3 -9.45 7.55 -2.74
C ASN A 3 -8.37 6.54 -2.34
N ILE A 4 -8.60 5.83 -1.25
CA ILE A 4 -7.65 4.89 -0.67
C ILE A 4 -8.25 3.49 -0.73
N VAL A 5 -7.51 2.55 -1.30
CA VAL A 5 -7.87 1.13 -1.30
C VAL A 5 -6.87 0.38 -0.43
N ILE A 6 -7.37 -0.34 0.58
CA ILE A 6 -6.54 -1.17 1.47
C ILE A 6 -6.93 -2.63 1.28
N LYS A 7 -6.04 -3.41 0.67
CA LYS A 7 -6.15 -4.87 0.56
C LYS A 7 -5.53 -5.52 1.80
N ASN A 8 -6.32 -5.72 2.86
CA ASN A 8 -5.86 -6.35 4.10
C ASN A 8 -7.04 -6.87 4.93
N ASN A 9 -6.91 -8.08 5.48
CA ASN A 9 -7.98 -8.77 6.22
C ASN A 9 -8.04 -8.42 7.72
N ASN A 10 -7.07 -7.67 8.25
CA ASN A 10 -6.99 -7.29 9.64
C ASN A 10 -7.61 -5.89 9.87
N GLN A 11 -8.80 -5.87 10.48
CA GLN A 11 -9.55 -4.64 10.75
C GLN A 11 -8.80 -3.65 11.64
N PHE A 12 -8.09 -4.11 12.66
CA PHE A 12 -7.31 -3.23 13.55
C PHE A 12 -6.12 -2.60 12.82
N PHE A 13 -5.47 -3.37 11.96
CA PHE A 13 -4.44 -2.83 11.09
C PHE A 13 -5.02 -1.75 10.17
N ASN A 14 -6.14 -2.02 9.52
CA ASN A 14 -6.79 -1.08 8.62
C ASN A 14 -7.17 0.22 9.31
N LEU A 15 -7.70 0.14 10.54
CA LEU A 15 -8.05 1.31 11.35
C LEU A 15 -6.80 2.13 11.71
N GLY A 16 -5.76 1.48 12.23
CA GLY A 16 -4.51 2.17 12.58
C GLY A 16 -3.81 2.79 11.38
N PHE A 17 -3.78 2.07 10.26
CA PHE A 17 -3.17 2.54 9.02
C PHE A 17 -3.94 3.72 8.41
N HIS A 18 -5.27 3.71 8.50
CA HIS A 18 -6.09 4.85 8.09
C HIS A 18 -5.72 6.12 8.87
N PHE A 19 -5.63 6.03 10.21
CA PHE A 19 -5.21 7.17 11.04
C PHE A 19 -3.77 7.60 10.77
N LEU A 20 -2.86 6.66 10.53
CA LEU A 20 -1.48 6.98 10.15
C LEU A 20 -1.45 7.77 8.83
N LEU A 21 -2.17 7.33 7.81
CA LEU A 21 -2.27 8.07 6.56
C LEU A 21 -2.88 9.46 6.76
N GLN A 22 -3.91 9.60 7.61
CA GLN A 22 -4.51 10.90 7.90
C GLN A 22 -3.51 11.85 8.58
N ALA A 23 -2.68 11.33 9.48
CA ALA A 23 -1.61 12.12 10.10
C ALA A 23 -0.55 12.55 9.09
N LEU A 24 -0.25 11.73 8.08
CA LEU A 24 0.70 12.05 7.01
C LEU A 24 0.15 13.03 5.98
N PHE A 25 -1.17 13.03 5.74
CA PHE A 25 -1.81 13.89 4.75
C PHE A 25 -2.99 14.68 5.36
N PRO A 26 -2.74 15.55 6.35
CA PRO A 26 -3.80 16.23 7.11
C PRO A 26 -4.65 17.17 6.25
N GLU A 27 -4.09 17.65 5.13
CA GLU A 27 -4.74 18.57 4.18
C GLU A 27 -5.88 17.92 3.38
N TYR A 28 -5.98 16.58 3.40
CA TYR A 28 -6.86 15.83 2.49
C TYR A 28 -7.95 15.06 3.24
N SER A 29 -9.19 15.13 2.75
CA SER A 29 -10.27 14.23 3.15
C SER A 29 -10.11 12.85 2.50
N PHE A 30 -10.39 11.78 3.22
CA PHE A 30 -10.16 10.41 2.74
C PHE A 30 -11.48 9.67 2.48
N SER A 31 -11.50 8.92 1.37
CA SER A 31 -12.48 7.87 1.11
C SER A 31 -11.74 6.54 1.11
N THR A 32 -11.85 5.77 2.20
CA THR A 32 -11.10 4.52 2.37
C THR A 32 -12.01 3.31 2.14
N GLN A 33 -11.60 2.44 1.22
CA GLN A 33 -12.25 1.17 0.95
C GLN A 33 -11.31 0.04 1.35
N VAL A 34 -11.78 -0.82 2.24
CA VAL A 34 -11.06 -2.03 2.67
C VAL A 34 -11.61 -3.22 1.91
N THR A 35 -10.73 -4.04 1.34
CA THR A 35 -11.12 -5.23 0.59
C THR A 35 -10.21 -6.42 0.91
N ALA A 36 -10.76 -7.62 0.80
CA ALA A 36 -9.98 -8.86 0.91
C ALA A 36 -9.23 -9.18 -0.40
N SER A 37 -9.76 -8.72 -1.53
CA SER A 37 -9.23 -8.97 -2.88
C SER A 37 -9.28 -7.70 -3.71
N LEU A 38 -8.28 -7.51 -4.58
CA LEU A 38 -8.30 -6.39 -5.52
C LEU A 38 -9.38 -6.61 -6.58
N ASN A 39 -9.90 -5.50 -7.08
CA ASN A 39 -10.75 -5.44 -8.26
C ASN A 39 -10.22 -4.28 -9.11
N GLU A 40 -10.15 -4.47 -10.43
CA GLU A 40 -9.77 -3.44 -11.39
C GLU A 40 -10.56 -2.14 -11.18
N GLU A 41 -11.87 -2.20 -10.95
CA GLU A 41 -12.70 -1.01 -10.76
C GLU A 41 -12.29 -0.21 -9.52
N LEU A 42 -11.96 -0.90 -8.42
CA LEU A 42 -11.51 -0.26 -7.18
C LEU A 42 -10.15 0.42 -7.37
N VAL A 43 -9.24 -0.26 -8.08
CA VAL A 43 -7.86 0.19 -8.27
C VAL A 43 -7.76 1.30 -9.30
N ARG A 44 -8.61 1.29 -10.33
CA ARG A 44 -8.57 2.25 -11.44
C ARG A 44 -8.66 3.70 -10.95
N ASP A 45 -9.53 3.95 -9.97
CA ASP A 45 -9.85 5.29 -9.48
C ASP A 45 -9.18 5.61 -8.11
N ALA A 46 -8.29 4.74 -7.64
CA ALA A 46 -7.57 4.89 -6.37
C ALA A 46 -6.33 5.80 -6.50
N ASP A 47 -6.20 6.75 -5.57
CA ASP A 47 -5.01 7.61 -5.44
C ASP A 47 -3.91 6.92 -4.62
N VAL A 48 -4.32 6.11 -3.63
CA VAL A 48 -3.44 5.33 -2.77
C VAL A 48 -3.93 3.89 -2.74
N VAL A 49 -3.02 2.95 -3.04
CA VAL A 49 -3.29 1.51 -2.93
C VAL A 49 -2.32 0.91 -1.93
N VAL A 50 -2.87 0.28 -0.90
CA VAL A 50 -2.12 -0.41 0.15
C VAL A 50 -2.35 -1.90 -0.01
N LEU A 51 -1.28 -2.65 -0.20
CA LEU A 51 -1.27 -4.09 -0.40
C LEU A 51 -0.64 -4.76 0.81
N ASP A 52 -1.40 -5.61 1.50
CA ASP A 52 -0.80 -6.59 2.38
C ASP A 52 -0.24 -7.74 1.53
N LEU A 53 1.09 -7.89 1.57
CA LEU A 53 1.83 -8.84 0.74
C LEU A 53 2.40 -9.94 1.62
N CYS A 54 1.99 -11.17 1.35
CA CYS A 54 2.64 -12.36 1.87
C CYS A 54 4.03 -12.51 1.23
N ARG A 55 4.91 -13.29 1.87
CA ARG A 55 6.25 -13.56 1.33
C ARG A 55 6.15 -14.16 -0.07
N GLY A 56 6.84 -13.54 -1.03
CA GLY A 56 6.82 -13.92 -2.43
C GLY A 56 5.84 -13.11 -3.28
N GLU A 57 4.76 -12.56 -2.69
CA GLU A 57 3.79 -11.74 -3.44
C GLU A 57 4.41 -10.41 -3.88
N GLU A 58 5.43 -9.92 -3.19
CA GLU A 58 6.17 -8.71 -3.57
C GLU A 58 6.93 -8.82 -4.91
N PHE A 59 7.01 -10.03 -5.48
CA PHE A 59 7.63 -10.30 -6.78
C PHE A 59 6.61 -10.67 -7.87
N VAL A 60 5.33 -10.77 -7.53
CA VAL A 60 4.28 -11.22 -8.44
C VAL A 60 3.43 -10.03 -8.87
N CYS A 61 3.14 -9.96 -10.16
CA CYS A 61 2.25 -8.93 -10.68
C CYS A 61 0.78 -9.29 -10.44
N HIS A 62 0.02 -8.38 -9.82
CA HIS A 62 -1.44 -8.46 -9.73
C HIS A 62 -2.06 -7.78 -10.97
N PRO A 63 -2.81 -8.50 -11.83
CA PRO A 63 -3.39 -7.94 -13.06
C PRO A 63 -4.21 -6.68 -12.82
N GLU A 64 -4.89 -6.59 -11.67
CA GLU A 64 -5.74 -5.47 -11.28
C GLU A 64 -4.95 -4.15 -11.16
N LEU A 65 -3.62 -4.22 -10.97
CA LEU A 65 -2.73 -3.07 -10.87
C LEU A 65 -2.23 -2.56 -12.23
N LEU A 66 -2.42 -3.31 -13.33
CA LEU A 66 -1.89 -2.95 -14.65
C LEU A 66 -2.48 -1.64 -15.18
N ASN A 67 -3.77 -1.41 -14.93
CA ASN A 67 -4.50 -0.23 -15.40
C ASN A 67 -4.71 0.81 -14.28
N ARG A 68 -3.92 0.73 -13.21
CA ARG A 68 -3.99 1.67 -12.10
C ARG A 68 -3.59 3.07 -12.57
N LYS A 69 -4.33 4.08 -12.10
CA LYS A 69 -3.91 5.49 -12.20
C LYS A 69 -2.53 5.70 -11.53
N PRO A 70 -1.67 6.58 -12.05
CA PRO A 70 -0.46 7.00 -11.33
C PRO A 70 -0.80 7.53 -9.94
N GLY A 71 -0.20 6.94 -8.91
CA GLY A 71 -0.51 7.23 -7.51
C GLY A 71 0.34 6.41 -6.55
N LEU A 72 0.15 6.64 -5.25
CA LEU A 72 0.96 6.01 -4.21
C LEU A 72 0.63 4.51 -4.11
N LEU A 73 1.63 3.66 -4.27
CA LEU A 73 1.52 2.21 -4.09
C LEU A 73 2.35 1.81 -2.87
N ILE A 74 1.71 1.23 -1.88
CA ILE A 74 2.36 0.80 -0.65
C ILE A 74 2.24 -0.72 -0.53
N GLY A 75 3.37 -1.41 -0.46
CA GLY A 75 3.44 -2.84 -0.17
C GLY A 75 3.82 -3.05 1.29
N VAL A 76 2.87 -3.50 2.11
CA VAL A 76 3.12 -3.89 3.50
C VAL A 76 3.62 -5.33 3.52
N VAL A 77 4.84 -5.54 3.99
CA VAL A 77 5.49 -6.86 4.03
C VAL A 77 5.81 -7.28 5.47
N ALA A 78 5.87 -8.59 5.72
CA ALA A 78 6.13 -9.12 7.07
C ALA A 78 7.49 -8.69 7.65
N ARG A 79 8.53 -8.62 6.80
CA ARG A 79 9.86 -8.06 7.13
C ARG A 79 10.45 -7.45 5.87
N LEU A 80 11.10 -6.31 6.00
CA LEU A 80 11.82 -5.70 4.89
C LEU A 80 13.10 -6.47 4.58
N ASN A 81 13.03 -7.34 3.59
CA ASN A 81 14.20 -8.00 3.03
C ASN A 81 14.78 -7.11 1.93
N TYR A 82 15.87 -6.40 2.25
CA TYR A 82 16.62 -5.60 1.27
C TYR A 82 17.36 -6.47 0.23
N ARG A 83 17.47 -7.78 0.46
CA ARG A 83 18.17 -8.71 -0.43
C ARG A 83 17.25 -9.13 -1.58
N GLY A 84 17.68 -8.82 -2.81
CA GLY A 84 17.03 -9.38 -4.00
C GLY A 84 15.91 -8.54 -4.61
N ARG A 85 15.94 -7.21 -4.49
CA ARG A 85 15.14 -6.35 -5.37
C ARG A 85 15.72 -6.40 -6.79
N GLY A 86 15.50 -7.51 -7.48
CA GLY A 86 15.67 -7.59 -8.93
C GLY A 86 14.74 -6.59 -9.64
N ALA A 87 14.71 -6.61 -10.97
CA ALA A 87 13.73 -5.79 -11.69
C ALA A 87 12.31 -6.16 -11.23
N LEU A 88 11.64 -5.23 -10.55
CA LEU A 88 10.25 -5.40 -10.15
C LEU A 88 9.36 -5.52 -11.40
N PRO A 89 8.27 -6.30 -11.34
CA PRO A 89 7.31 -6.34 -12.43
C PRO A 89 6.72 -4.94 -12.67
N LEU A 90 6.36 -4.64 -13.92
CA LEU A 90 5.92 -3.30 -14.33
C LEU A 90 4.71 -2.78 -13.53
N CYS A 91 3.80 -3.65 -13.10
CA CYS A 91 2.63 -3.26 -12.30
C CYS A 91 2.96 -2.88 -10.85
N LEU A 92 4.14 -3.26 -10.34
CA LEU A 92 4.66 -2.86 -9.03
C LEU A 92 5.71 -1.74 -9.17
N LYS A 93 5.78 -1.09 -10.33
CA LYS A 93 6.67 0.04 -10.53
C LYS A 93 6.36 1.13 -9.49
N GLU A 94 7.42 1.69 -8.90
CA GLU A 94 7.35 2.77 -7.89
C GLU A 94 6.63 2.37 -6.58
N ILE A 95 6.49 1.06 -6.30
CA ILE A 95 5.99 0.61 -5.01
C ILE A 95 6.95 0.99 -3.87
N VAL A 96 6.37 1.51 -2.79
CA VAL A 96 7.05 1.73 -1.52
C VAL A 96 6.78 0.54 -0.62
N PHE A 97 7.82 -0.23 -0.30
CA PHE A 97 7.69 -1.33 0.66
C PHE A 97 7.86 -0.82 2.08
N VAL A 98 6.95 -1.22 2.97
CA VAL A 98 6.97 -0.93 4.40
C VAL A 98 6.92 -2.23 5.17
N GLY A 99 7.88 -2.44 6.08
CA GLY A 99 7.91 -3.62 6.93
C GLY A 99 6.94 -3.46 8.10
N ARG A 100 6.16 -4.49 8.41
CA ARG A 100 5.26 -4.47 9.59
C ARG A 100 6.00 -4.32 10.91
N ASP A 101 7.26 -4.72 10.95
CA ASP A 101 8.15 -4.63 12.11
C ASP A 101 9.04 -3.38 12.09
N GLU A 102 8.91 -2.51 11.09
CA GLU A 102 9.63 -1.25 11.10
C GLU A 102 9.10 -0.31 12.18
N LYS A 103 10.04 0.36 12.84
CA LYS A 103 9.68 1.43 13.77
C LYS A 103 9.10 2.58 12.96
N LEU A 104 8.04 3.19 13.47
CA LEU A 104 7.41 4.36 12.85
C LEU A 104 8.42 5.48 12.53
N SER A 105 9.40 5.72 13.41
CA SER A 105 10.49 6.68 13.19
C SER A 105 11.47 6.34 12.06
N GLN A 106 11.42 5.12 11.53
CA GLN A 106 12.18 4.70 10.34
C GLN A 106 11.36 4.86 9.05
N VAL A 107 10.04 5.02 9.17
CA VAL A 107 9.11 5.15 8.04
C VAL A 107 8.77 6.62 7.76
N TYR A 108 8.79 7.49 8.78
CA TYR A 108 8.61 8.94 8.62
C TYR A 108 9.58 9.74 9.49
N CYS A 109 9.97 10.93 9.01
CA CYS A 109 10.74 11.89 9.81
C CYS A 109 9.77 12.70 10.70
N GLU A 110 9.92 12.60 12.02
CA GLU A 110 9.34 13.58 12.95
C GLU A 110 10.13 14.88 12.82
N ASN A 111 9.44 15.98 12.49
CA ASN A 111 9.99 17.34 12.55
C ASN A 111 9.69 17.96 13.92
#